data_AF-A0A7R7GMZ6-F1
#
_entry.id   AF-A0A7R7GMZ6-F1
#
_cell.length_a   1.000
_cell.length_b   1.000
_cell.length_c   1.000
_cell.angle_alpha   90.00
_cell.angle_beta   90.00
_cell.angle_gamma   90.00
#
_symmetry.space_group_name_H-M   'P 1'
#
loop_
_entity.id
_entity.type
_entity.pdbx_description
1 polymer ?
#
loop_
_entity_poly.entity_id
_entity_poly.type
_entity_poly.pdbx_seq_one_letter_code
_entity_poly.pdbx_strand_id
1 'polypeptide(L)'
;MALDTWFYREIGLRCIDYARKTRTVSELKKLRETEYASSAELRQLQFDRLKALLRHCRDNVRFYRERFHACGFNPDTMESFSDLQVIPVLTKDDIRANFDAMKASDFSSFRPRIKETGGSTGQPLKLYHDEWSHSMMWANIYRGFGHAGYMPGDRYLTIASGSLLPKKLKRGFKLYFALQNSIVYPSYHLDERMATELRELIVARRPLFIYGYSSTLVQFARSLAAQNLTVDGLKAVFTTADMLYPHQRQLIESSLRAPVFDNYGCPEAGVMTWECTEHDGYHYNMESCFLETVDDNDKGAGRLISTNLANWAFPIVRYDTGDIGKIEDTGQCRCGRSHDKVRSLLGRQRDIITLPSGRMLHGAFFNHLKYFYDDERILRFQIIQPQSDTVEVHLELVAGCVIDDFAFISQELQALLDYEVVVSLIEGQFRESAVSRKHRVVISDVDNVWTG
;
A
#
# COMPACT_ATOMS: atom_id res chain seq x y z
N MET A 1 -22.71 -2.82 27.15
CA MET A 1 -22.28 -4.24 27.13
C MET A 1 -21.47 -4.47 25.87
N ALA A 2 -20.23 -4.95 26.00
CA ALA A 2 -19.52 -5.49 24.84
C ALA A 2 -20.26 -6.78 24.45
N LEU A 3 -20.62 -6.92 23.16
CA LEU A 3 -21.17 -8.18 22.67
C LEU A 3 -20.07 -9.24 22.73
N ASP A 4 -20.46 -10.50 22.88
CA ASP A 4 -19.52 -11.61 22.80
C ASP A 4 -18.81 -11.62 21.43
N THR A 5 -17.54 -12.02 21.40
CA THR A 5 -16.73 -12.14 20.19
C THR A 5 -17.41 -13.05 19.16
N TRP A 6 -18.20 -14.03 19.62
CA TRP A 6 -19.07 -14.85 18.78
C TRP A 6 -20.02 -14.03 17.90
N PHE A 7 -20.65 -12.98 18.44
CA PHE A 7 -21.56 -12.13 17.68
C PHE A 7 -20.85 -11.46 16.50
N TYR A 8 -19.67 -10.88 16.74
CA TYR A 8 -18.93 -10.18 15.69
C TYR A 8 -18.45 -11.13 14.60
N ARG A 9 -18.00 -12.33 15.02
CA ARG A 9 -17.53 -13.40 14.13
C ARG A 9 -18.66 -13.94 13.24
N GLU A 10 -19.81 -14.28 13.83
CA GLU A 10 -20.87 -15.00 13.11
C GLU A 10 -21.92 -14.08 12.48
N ILE A 11 -22.18 -12.92 13.08
CA ILE A 11 -23.29 -12.03 12.69
C ILE A 11 -22.75 -10.73 12.11
N GLY A 12 -21.82 -10.08 12.80
CA GLY A 12 -21.34 -8.74 12.45
C GLY A 12 -20.91 -8.59 10.99
N LEU A 13 -19.99 -9.45 10.54
CA LEU A 13 -19.49 -9.43 9.16
C LEU A 13 -20.54 -9.85 8.13
N ARG A 14 -21.45 -10.77 8.47
CA ARG A 14 -22.54 -11.18 7.57
C ARG A 14 -23.56 -10.05 7.38
N CYS A 15 -23.84 -9.27 8.43
CA CYS A 15 -24.65 -8.07 8.33
C CYS A 15 -24.00 -7.01 7.44
N ILE A 16 -22.67 -6.87 7.53
CA ILE A 16 -21.90 -5.99 6.63
C ILE A 16 -22.01 -6.46 5.20
N ASP A 17 -21.80 -7.75 4.94
CA ASP A 17 -21.91 -8.34 3.60
C ASP A 17 -23.32 -8.14 3.02
N TYR A 18 -24.37 -8.37 3.80
CA TYR A 18 -25.74 -8.10 3.37
C TYR A 18 -25.97 -6.61 3.05
N ALA A 19 -25.63 -5.71 3.99
CA ALA A 19 -25.87 -4.27 3.84
C ALA A 19 -25.06 -3.65 2.69
N ARG A 20 -23.82 -4.12 2.52
CA ARG A 20 -22.92 -3.69 1.45
C ARG A 20 -23.03 -4.56 0.20
N LYS A 21 -24.00 -5.48 0.12
CA LYS A 21 -24.17 -6.42 -1.02
C LYS A 21 -22.84 -7.04 -1.47
N THR A 22 -22.02 -7.49 -0.52
CA THR A 22 -20.73 -8.14 -0.72
C THR A 22 -20.78 -9.58 -0.22
N ARG A 23 -19.73 -10.36 -0.47
CA ARG A 23 -19.61 -11.78 -0.09
C ARG A 23 -18.26 -12.10 0.54
N THR A 24 -17.67 -11.13 1.23
CA THR A 24 -16.35 -11.17 1.90
C THR A 24 -16.15 -12.43 2.75
N VAL A 25 -17.13 -12.82 3.56
CA VAL A 25 -17.01 -13.98 4.45
C VAL A 25 -16.84 -15.27 3.65
N SER A 26 -17.59 -15.41 2.55
CA SER A 26 -17.50 -16.58 1.68
C SER A 26 -16.21 -16.62 0.88
N GLU A 27 -15.72 -15.47 0.40
CA GLU A 27 -14.45 -15.40 -0.32
C GLU A 27 -13.26 -15.65 0.61
N LEU A 28 -13.30 -15.16 1.86
CA LEU A 28 -12.27 -15.47 2.85
C LEU A 28 -12.18 -16.98 3.12
N LYS A 29 -13.33 -17.69 3.15
CA LYS A 29 -13.32 -19.14 3.29
C LYS A 29 -12.62 -19.83 2.11
N LYS A 30 -12.93 -19.43 0.87
CA LYS A 30 -12.28 -19.96 -0.34
C LYS A 30 -10.78 -19.66 -0.39
N LEU A 31 -10.37 -18.46 0.03
CA LEU A 31 -8.94 -18.10 0.11
C LEU A 31 -8.20 -18.96 1.13
N ARG A 32 -8.86 -19.35 2.23
CA ARG A 32 -8.26 -20.25 3.23
C ARG A 32 -8.10 -21.68 2.73
N GLU A 33 -8.94 -22.12 1.79
CA GLU A 33 -8.83 -23.45 1.16
C GLU A 33 -7.59 -23.56 0.26
N THR A 34 -7.11 -22.44 -0.28
CA THR A 34 -5.93 -22.35 -1.17
C THR A 34 -4.69 -21.78 -0.48
N GLU A 35 -4.77 -21.47 0.82
CA GLU A 35 -3.71 -20.84 1.62
C GLU A 35 -2.36 -21.58 1.55
N TYR A 36 -2.41 -22.91 1.58
CA TYR A 36 -1.24 -23.80 1.58
C TYR A 36 -1.17 -24.66 0.32
N ALA A 37 -1.86 -24.24 -0.76
CA ALA A 37 -1.70 -24.87 -2.05
C ALA A 37 -0.23 -24.75 -2.52
N SER A 38 0.20 -25.69 -3.35
CA SER A 38 1.53 -25.65 -3.95
C SER A 38 1.67 -24.46 -4.92
N SER A 39 2.91 -24.02 -5.15
CA SER A 39 3.19 -22.95 -6.11
C SER A 39 2.63 -23.29 -7.51
N ALA A 40 2.73 -24.55 -7.93
CA ALA A 40 2.16 -25.02 -9.20
C ALA A 40 0.63 -24.89 -9.26
N GLU A 41 -0.09 -25.28 -8.21
CA GLU A 41 -1.55 -25.15 -8.14
C GLU A 41 -1.99 -23.68 -8.14
N LEU A 42 -1.31 -22.82 -7.39
CA LEU A 42 -1.60 -21.38 -7.36
C LEU A 42 -1.33 -20.71 -8.71
N ARG A 43 -0.22 -21.05 -9.38
CA ARG A 43 0.13 -20.54 -10.71
C ARG A 43 -0.86 -20.99 -11.77
N GLN A 44 -1.28 -22.26 -11.75
CA GLN A 44 -2.29 -22.75 -12.67
C GLN A 44 -3.63 -22.03 -12.46
N LEU A 45 -4.07 -21.90 -11.20
CA LEU A 45 -5.29 -21.16 -10.86
C LEU A 45 -5.24 -19.70 -11.33
N GLN A 46 -4.11 -19.03 -11.11
CA GLN A 46 -3.88 -17.65 -11.53
C GLN A 46 -3.90 -17.54 -13.06
N PHE A 47 -3.24 -18.45 -13.77
CA PHE A 47 -3.21 -18.50 -15.24
C PHE A 47 -4.62 -18.71 -15.82
N ASP A 48 -5.40 -19.65 -15.27
CA ASP A 48 -6.76 -19.93 -15.73
C ASP A 48 -7.68 -18.72 -15.54
N ARG A 49 -7.58 -18.04 -14.39
CA ARG A 49 -8.34 -16.82 -14.10
C ARG A 49 -7.93 -15.67 -15.00
N LEU A 50 -6.64 -15.51 -15.27
CA LEU A 50 -6.11 -14.53 -16.20
C LEU A 50 -6.64 -14.77 -17.61
N LYS A 51 -6.54 -16.00 -18.13
CA LYS A 51 -7.06 -16.36 -19.46
C LYS A 51 -8.57 -16.12 -19.57
N ALA A 52 -9.33 -16.44 -18.52
CA ALA A 52 -10.76 -16.14 -18.45
C ALA A 52 -11.06 -14.63 -18.49
N LEU A 53 -10.33 -13.82 -17.71
CA LEU A 53 -10.46 -12.37 -17.74
C LEU A 53 -10.11 -11.79 -19.12
N LEU A 54 -9.03 -12.24 -19.74
CA LEU A 54 -8.61 -11.73 -21.05
C LEU A 54 -9.61 -12.07 -22.16
N ARG A 55 -10.22 -13.27 -22.11
CA ARG A 55 -11.36 -13.59 -22.99
C ARG A 55 -12.53 -12.64 -22.77
N HIS A 56 -12.90 -12.40 -21.52
CA HIS A 56 -13.94 -11.41 -21.18
C HIS A 56 -13.59 -10.01 -21.68
N CYS A 57 -12.34 -9.57 -21.55
CA CYS A 57 -11.86 -8.30 -22.08
C CYS A 57 -12.03 -8.22 -23.61
N ARG A 58 -11.62 -9.26 -24.34
CA ARG A 58 -11.77 -9.32 -25.81
C ARG A 58 -13.24 -9.25 -26.24
N ASP A 59 -14.09 -10.02 -25.57
CA ASP A 59 -15.47 -10.24 -26.02
C ASP A 59 -16.39 -9.09 -25.57
N ASN A 60 -16.20 -8.59 -24.35
CA ASN A 60 -17.17 -7.71 -23.68
C ASN A 60 -16.66 -6.28 -23.41
N VAL A 61 -15.37 -5.98 -23.57
CA VAL A 61 -14.83 -4.63 -23.28
C VAL A 61 -14.27 -4.00 -24.55
N ARG A 62 -14.90 -2.91 -25.00
CA ARG A 62 -14.55 -2.26 -26.28
C ARG A 62 -13.08 -1.89 -26.35
N PHE A 63 -12.56 -1.23 -25.32
CA PHE A 63 -11.17 -0.78 -25.25
C PHE A 63 -10.17 -1.94 -25.43
N TYR A 64 -10.37 -3.07 -24.73
CA TYR A 64 -9.44 -4.20 -24.83
C TYR A 64 -9.60 -4.97 -26.13
N ARG A 65 -10.81 -5.07 -26.69
CA ARG A 65 -11.01 -5.64 -28.01
C ARG A 65 -10.18 -4.91 -29.07
N GLU A 66 -10.25 -3.57 -29.07
CA GLU A 66 -9.49 -2.73 -29.99
C GLU A 66 -7.98 -2.84 -29.72
N ARG A 67 -7.57 -2.83 -28.45
CA ARG A 67 -6.16 -2.95 -28.05
C ARG A 67 -5.55 -4.31 -28.43
N PHE A 68 -6.25 -5.41 -28.17
CA PHE A 68 -5.79 -6.76 -28.49
C PHE A 68 -5.69 -6.96 -30.01
N HIS A 69 -6.67 -6.46 -30.77
CA HIS A 69 -6.60 -6.48 -32.22
C HIS A 69 -5.39 -5.69 -32.73
N ALA A 70 -5.13 -4.50 -32.18
CA ALA A 70 -4.03 -3.64 -32.61
C ALA A 70 -2.64 -4.25 -32.34
N CYS A 71 -2.46 -4.98 -31.24
CA CYS A 71 -1.19 -5.66 -30.94
C CYS A 71 -1.15 -7.14 -31.37
N GLY A 72 -2.17 -7.63 -32.08
CA GLY A 72 -2.24 -9.02 -32.54
C GLY A 72 -2.35 -10.05 -31.41
N PHE A 73 -2.79 -9.65 -30.21
CA PHE A 73 -2.94 -10.54 -29.07
C PHE A 73 -4.24 -11.35 -29.13
N ASN A 74 -4.15 -12.66 -28.93
CA ASN A 74 -5.32 -13.53 -28.79
C ASN A 74 -5.23 -14.36 -27.50
N PRO A 75 -6.17 -14.21 -26.56
CA PRO A 75 -6.14 -14.96 -25.30
C PRO A 75 -6.26 -16.47 -25.49
N ASP A 76 -6.84 -16.96 -26.59
CA ASP A 76 -7.01 -18.40 -26.80
C ASP A 76 -5.68 -19.12 -27.11
N THR A 77 -4.76 -18.43 -27.79
CA THR A 77 -3.43 -18.92 -28.15
C THR A 77 -2.38 -18.65 -27.09
N MET A 78 -2.76 -18.03 -25.96
CA MET A 78 -1.85 -17.78 -24.83
C MET A 78 -1.46 -19.11 -24.16
N GLU A 79 -0.15 -19.34 -24.04
CA GLU A 79 0.47 -20.53 -23.45
C GLU A 79 1.24 -20.19 -22.16
N SER A 80 1.65 -18.94 -21.97
CA SER A 80 2.49 -18.52 -20.85
C SER A 80 2.15 -17.11 -20.35
N PHE A 81 2.58 -16.78 -19.12
CA PHE A 81 2.46 -15.42 -18.61
C PHE A 81 3.25 -14.39 -19.43
N SER A 82 4.38 -14.79 -20.05
CA SER A 82 5.20 -13.90 -20.87
C SER A 82 4.49 -13.41 -22.13
N ASP A 83 3.46 -14.11 -22.62
CA ASP A 83 2.70 -13.69 -23.80
C ASP A 83 1.95 -12.37 -23.57
N LEU A 84 1.70 -12.02 -22.29
CA LEU A 84 1.13 -10.72 -21.91
C LEU A 84 2.00 -9.53 -22.32
N GLN A 85 3.32 -9.71 -22.48
CA GLN A 85 4.24 -8.62 -22.80
C GLN A 85 3.95 -7.95 -24.15
N VAL A 86 3.22 -8.63 -25.04
CA VAL A 86 2.72 -8.07 -26.30
C VAL A 86 1.64 -7.00 -26.08
N ILE A 87 0.93 -7.05 -24.95
CA ILE A 87 -0.10 -6.06 -24.59
C ILE A 87 0.59 -4.83 -23.99
N PRO A 88 0.38 -3.62 -24.55
CA PRO A 88 0.92 -2.40 -23.98
C PRO A 88 0.48 -2.18 -22.54
N VAL A 89 1.41 -1.69 -21.71
CA VAL A 89 1.14 -1.30 -20.31
C VAL A 89 0.05 -0.22 -20.28
N LEU A 90 -0.92 -0.42 -19.39
CA LEU A 90 -2.03 0.51 -19.16
C LEU A 90 -1.60 1.62 -18.20
N THR A 91 -1.72 2.87 -18.64
CA THR A 91 -1.39 4.06 -17.84
C THR A 91 -2.63 4.70 -17.22
N LYS A 92 -2.42 5.67 -16.31
CA LYS A 92 -3.53 6.49 -15.78
C LYS A 92 -4.21 7.32 -16.85
N ASP A 93 -3.45 7.79 -17.84
CA ASP A 93 -3.97 8.64 -18.90
C ASP A 93 -4.78 7.83 -19.91
N ASP A 94 -4.38 6.59 -20.18
CA ASP A 94 -5.21 5.64 -20.93
C ASP A 94 -6.59 5.49 -20.30
N ILE A 95 -6.65 5.25 -18.98
CA ILE A 95 -7.92 5.05 -18.26
C ILE A 95 -8.77 6.31 -18.32
N ARG A 96 -8.17 7.50 -18.17
CA ARG A 96 -8.89 8.78 -18.25
C ARG A 96 -9.47 9.00 -19.64
N ALA A 97 -8.68 8.77 -20.68
CA ALA A 97 -9.08 8.97 -22.08
C ALA A 97 -10.13 7.94 -22.54
N ASN A 98 -10.13 6.73 -21.95
CA ASN A 98 -10.96 5.61 -22.40
C ASN A 98 -11.98 5.13 -21.35
N PHE A 99 -12.29 5.96 -20.34
CA PHE A 99 -13.06 5.56 -19.16
C PHE A 99 -14.38 4.84 -19.49
N ASP A 100 -15.17 5.35 -20.44
CA ASP A 100 -16.42 4.70 -20.82
C ASP A 100 -16.20 3.44 -21.68
N ALA A 101 -15.17 3.42 -22.52
CA ALA A 101 -14.84 2.28 -23.39
C ALA A 101 -14.26 1.07 -22.62
N MET A 102 -13.76 1.30 -21.40
CA MET A 102 -13.25 0.27 -20.49
C MET A 102 -14.33 -0.46 -19.69
N LYS A 103 -15.59 -0.02 -19.76
CA LYS A 103 -16.72 -0.72 -19.14
C LYS A 103 -17.06 -1.97 -19.94
N ALA A 104 -17.32 -3.08 -19.26
CA ALA A 104 -17.88 -4.28 -19.87
C ALA A 104 -19.29 -4.01 -20.44
N SER A 105 -19.68 -4.72 -21.49
CA SER A 105 -21.00 -4.57 -22.12
C SER A 105 -22.16 -4.82 -21.16
N ASP A 106 -21.99 -5.74 -20.21
CA ASP A 106 -22.94 -6.05 -19.15
C ASP A 106 -22.62 -5.35 -17.81
N PHE A 107 -21.89 -4.22 -17.85
CA PHE A 107 -21.39 -3.44 -16.70
C PHE A 107 -22.29 -3.44 -15.44
N SER A 108 -23.60 -3.20 -15.60
CA SER A 108 -24.56 -3.10 -14.49
C SER A 108 -24.77 -4.42 -13.74
N SER A 109 -24.59 -5.57 -14.39
CA SER A 109 -24.77 -6.93 -13.81
C SER A 109 -23.82 -7.17 -12.62
N PHE A 110 -22.62 -6.60 -12.71
CA PHE A 110 -21.53 -6.72 -11.74
C PHE A 110 -21.69 -5.82 -10.49
N ARG A 111 -22.72 -4.97 -10.45
CA ARG A 111 -22.97 -3.99 -9.37
C ARG A 111 -21.75 -3.09 -9.07
N PRO A 112 -21.16 -2.44 -10.09
CA PRO A 112 -19.94 -1.66 -9.95
C PRO A 112 -20.14 -0.43 -9.05
N ARG A 113 -19.07 -0.09 -8.33
CA ARG A 113 -18.97 1.08 -7.46
C ARG A 113 -17.81 1.94 -7.91
N ILE A 114 -18.07 3.23 -8.10
CA ILE A 114 -17.01 4.17 -8.42
C ILE A 114 -16.12 4.38 -7.20
N LYS A 115 -14.81 4.38 -7.43
CA LYS A 115 -13.78 4.74 -6.47
C LYS A 115 -12.92 5.82 -7.10
N GLU A 116 -12.64 6.85 -6.33
CA GLU A 116 -11.73 7.93 -6.72
C GLU A 116 -10.45 7.75 -5.90
N THR A 117 -9.31 7.73 -6.58
CA THR A 117 -8.00 7.68 -5.92
C THR A 117 -7.42 9.08 -5.83
N GLY A 118 -6.75 9.39 -4.73
CA GLY A 118 -5.94 10.59 -4.61
C GLY A 118 -4.70 10.44 -5.49
N GLY A 119 -4.71 11.05 -6.68
CA GLY A 119 -3.54 11.08 -7.55
C GLY A 119 -2.45 12.00 -7.01
N SER A 120 -1.19 11.56 -7.08
CA SER A 120 -0.02 12.44 -6.86
C SER A 120 0.11 13.55 -7.93
N THR A 121 -0.59 13.40 -9.07
CA THR A 121 -0.63 14.35 -10.21
C THR A 121 -1.70 15.44 -10.13
N GLY A 122 -2.48 15.55 -9.04
CA GLY A 122 -3.50 16.59 -8.90
C GLY A 122 -4.90 16.28 -9.48
N GLN A 123 -5.02 15.38 -10.48
CA GLN A 123 -6.33 14.89 -10.95
C GLN A 123 -6.65 13.49 -10.41
N PRO A 124 -7.73 13.31 -9.63
CA PRO A 124 -8.10 12.00 -9.09
C PRO A 124 -8.45 11.02 -10.21
N LEU A 125 -7.87 9.82 -10.18
CA LEU A 125 -8.24 8.76 -11.13
C LEU A 125 -9.53 8.11 -10.65
N LYS A 126 -10.53 8.09 -11.53
CA LYS A 126 -11.79 7.37 -11.31
C LYS A 126 -11.68 5.98 -11.90
N LEU A 127 -12.21 5.00 -11.17
CA LEU A 127 -12.30 3.61 -11.60
C LEU A 127 -13.50 2.94 -10.94
N TYR A 128 -13.95 1.82 -11.49
CA TYR A 128 -15.02 1.03 -10.91
C TYR A 128 -14.48 -0.25 -10.31
N HIS A 129 -14.95 -0.60 -9.11
CA HIS A 129 -14.82 -1.93 -8.56
C HIS A 129 -16.17 -2.62 -8.57
N ASP A 130 -16.25 -3.80 -9.16
CA ASP A 130 -17.41 -4.65 -8.97
C ASP A 130 -17.53 -5.21 -7.54
N GLU A 131 -18.65 -5.89 -7.30
CA GLU A 131 -18.92 -6.54 -6.03
C GLU A 131 -17.83 -7.53 -5.64
N TRP A 132 -17.37 -8.36 -6.58
CA TRP A 132 -16.45 -9.45 -6.29
C TRP A 132 -15.05 -8.92 -5.95
N SER A 133 -14.53 -7.98 -6.73
CA SER A 133 -13.28 -7.27 -6.46
C SER A 133 -13.29 -6.61 -5.08
N HIS A 134 -14.41 -5.99 -4.69
CA HIS A 134 -14.54 -5.41 -3.36
C HIS A 134 -14.55 -6.45 -2.24
N SER A 135 -15.24 -7.58 -2.45
CA SER A 135 -15.26 -8.71 -1.52
C SER A 135 -13.87 -9.35 -1.37
N MET A 136 -13.16 -9.54 -2.47
CA MET A 136 -11.80 -10.06 -2.50
C MET A 136 -10.81 -9.14 -1.77
N MET A 137 -10.94 -7.82 -1.93
CA MET A 137 -10.10 -6.86 -1.21
C MET A 137 -10.15 -7.07 0.31
N TRP A 138 -11.34 -7.13 0.89
CA TRP A 138 -11.49 -7.34 2.33
C TRP A 138 -11.14 -8.77 2.77
N ALA A 139 -11.48 -9.78 1.96
CA ALA A 139 -11.09 -11.16 2.24
C ALA A 139 -9.57 -11.31 2.33
N ASN A 140 -8.82 -10.63 1.46
CA ASN A 140 -7.36 -10.61 1.50
C ASN A 140 -6.80 -9.90 2.74
N ILE A 141 -7.35 -8.74 3.10
CA ILE A 141 -6.94 -8.02 4.32
C ILE A 141 -7.11 -8.93 5.54
N TYR A 142 -8.28 -9.59 5.66
CA TYR A 142 -8.54 -10.49 6.76
C TYR A 142 -7.69 -11.76 6.73
N ARG A 143 -7.33 -12.27 5.55
CA ARG A 143 -6.36 -13.36 5.41
C ARG A 143 -4.99 -12.93 5.94
N GLY A 144 -4.46 -11.80 5.45
CA GLY A 144 -3.17 -11.26 5.87
C GLY A 144 -3.12 -11.00 7.37
N PHE A 145 -4.15 -10.38 7.94
CA PHE A 145 -4.23 -10.19 9.40
C PHE A 145 -4.24 -11.52 10.16
N GLY A 146 -4.84 -12.56 9.59
CA GLY A 146 -4.86 -13.89 10.15
C GLY A 146 -3.47 -14.50 10.37
N HIS A 147 -2.44 -14.00 9.68
CA HIS A 147 -1.07 -14.51 9.82
C HIS A 147 -0.43 -14.07 11.13
N ALA A 148 -0.92 -12.96 11.69
CA ALA A 148 -0.60 -12.52 13.05
C ALA A 148 -1.60 -13.05 14.11
N GLY A 149 -2.47 -13.98 13.74
CA GLY A 149 -3.45 -14.60 14.63
C GLY A 149 -4.76 -13.83 14.79
N TYR A 150 -5.04 -12.82 13.96
CA TYR A 150 -6.35 -12.15 13.95
C TYR A 150 -7.45 -13.05 13.38
N MET A 151 -8.57 -13.14 14.09
CA MET A 151 -9.81 -13.71 13.54
C MET A 151 -10.82 -12.59 13.27
N PRO A 152 -11.49 -12.57 12.12
CA PRO A 152 -12.49 -11.55 11.83
C PRO A 152 -13.54 -11.44 12.94
N GLY A 153 -13.66 -10.26 13.56
CA GLY A 153 -14.50 -10.02 14.75
C GLY A 153 -13.73 -9.88 16.06
N ASP A 154 -12.43 -10.19 16.07
CA ASP A 154 -11.53 -9.79 17.16
C ASP A 154 -11.47 -8.27 17.26
N ARG A 155 -11.28 -7.77 18.48
CA ARG A 155 -11.25 -6.32 18.72
C ARG A 155 -9.94 -5.72 18.23
N TYR A 156 -10.04 -4.72 17.37
CA TYR A 156 -8.88 -3.96 16.90
C TYR A 156 -9.14 -2.45 16.89
N LEU A 157 -8.07 -1.68 16.99
CA LEU A 157 -8.08 -0.22 16.93
C LEU A 157 -7.58 0.24 15.56
N THR A 158 -8.41 0.98 14.84
CA THR A 158 -8.03 1.64 13.58
C THR A 158 -7.55 3.06 13.86
N ILE A 159 -6.30 3.35 13.52
CA ILE A 159 -5.68 4.69 13.64
C ILE A 159 -5.32 5.17 12.23
N ALA A 160 -6.12 6.06 11.67
CA ALA A 160 -5.90 6.55 10.32
C ALA A 160 -6.62 7.88 10.04
N SER A 161 -6.38 8.43 8.86
CA SER A 161 -7.06 9.61 8.32
C SER A 161 -7.36 9.42 6.83
N GLY A 162 -8.06 10.36 6.19
CA GLY A 162 -8.25 10.35 4.74
C GLY A 162 -9.04 9.15 4.21
N SER A 163 -8.42 8.34 3.34
CA SER A 163 -9.08 7.22 2.63
C SER A 163 -9.55 6.07 3.53
N LEU A 164 -8.89 5.82 4.66
CA LEU A 164 -9.31 4.80 5.62
C LEU A 164 -10.39 5.30 6.58
N LEU A 165 -10.38 6.58 6.96
CA LEU A 165 -11.31 7.16 7.93
C LEU A 165 -11.82 8.54 7.50
N PRO A 166 -13.13 8.71 7.23
CA PRO A 166 -13.69 10.00 6.81
C PRO A 166 -13.65 11.02 7.95
N LYS A 167 -13.57 12.33 7.61
CA LYS A 167 -13.50 13.44 8.59
C LYS A 167 -14.65 13.45 9.60
N LYS A 168 -15.84 13.02 9.17
CA LYS A 168 -17.01 12.86 10.05
C LYS A 168 -17.56 11.45 9.92
N LEU A 169 -17.52 10.70 11.02
CA LEU A 169 -18.12 9.37 11.11
C LEU A 169 -19.65 9.48 11.18
N LYS A 170 -20.31 9.42 10.00
CA LYS A 170 -21.78 9.33 9.90
C LYS A 170 -22.29 8.06 10.63
N ARG A 171 -23.57 8.05 11.03
CA ARG A 171 -24.19 6.92 11.76
C ARG A 171 -23.94 5.56 11.12
N GLY A 172 -24.07 5.45 9.80
CA GLY A 172 -23.80 4.21 9.07
C GLY A 172 -22.35 3.73 9.17
N PHE A 173 -21.37 4.64 9.18
CA PHE A 173 -19.97 4.28 9.39
C PHE A 173 -19.71 3.83 10.83
N LYS A 174 -20.33 4.48 11.83
CA LYS A 174 -20.23 4.02 13.22
C LYS A 174 -20.77 2.59 13.38
N LEU A 175 -21.91 2.30 12.77
CA LEU A 175 -22.48 0.94 12.77
C LEU A 175 -21.57 -0.05 12.04
N TYR A 176 -21.01 0.32 10.89
CA TYR A 176 -20.07 -0.52 10.15
C TYR A 176 -18.83 -0.91 10.96
N PHE A 177 -18.20 0.03 11.66
CA PHE A 177 -17.05 -0.28 12.53
C PHE A 177 -17.47 -1.05 13.78
N ALA A 178 -18.62 -0.71 14.37
CA ALA A 178 -19.16 -1.47 15.50
C ALA A 178 -19.40 -2.94 15.13
N LEU A 179 -19.97 -3.23 13.96
CA LEU A 179 -20.19 -4.60 13.47
C LEU A 179 -18.88 -5.38 13.22
N GLN A 180 -17.75 -4.69 13.03
CA GLN A 180 -16.43 -5.31 12.92
C GLN A 180 -15.68 -5.45 14.25
N ASN A 181 -16.27 -4.98 15.36
CA ASN A 181 -15.56 -4.82 16.63
C ASN A 181 -14.32 -3.89 16.51
N SER A 182 -14.39 -2.92 15.59
CA SER A 182 -13.34 -1.93 15.40
C SER A 182 -13.60 -0.68 16.22
N ILE A 183 -12.60 -0.29 17.00
CA ILE A 183 -12.49 1.04 17.59
C ILE A 183 -11.81 1.95 16.58
N VAL A 184 -12.25 3.19 16.49
CA VAL A 184 -11.74 4.13 15.49
C VAL A 184 -11.19 5.36 16.17
N TYR A 185 -9.94 5.71 15.87
CA TYR A 185 -9.31 6.95 16.29
C TYR A 185 -8.85 7.73 15.03
N PRO A 186 -9.57 8.80 14.65
CA PRO A 186 -9.19 9.61 13.49
C PRO A 186 -7.95 10.46 13.78
N SER A 187 -6.83 10.20 13.09
CA SER A 187 -5.55 10.88 13.30
C SER A 187 -5.38 12.13 12.44
N TYR A 188 -6.20 13.17 12.69
CA TYR A 188 -6.10 14.45 11.96
C TYR A 188 -5.11 15.45 12.59
N HIS A 189 -4.79 15.27 13.87
CA HIS A 189 -3.85 16.08 14.62
C HIS A 189 -2.94 15.12 15.37
N LEU A 190 -1.64 15.28 15.18
CA LEU A 190 -0.59 14.44 15.75
C LEU A 190 0.17 15.33 16.73
N ASP A 191 -0.39 15.51 17.92
CA ASP A 191 0.21 16.29 19.00
C ASP A 191 0.59 15.39 20.19
N GLU A 192 1.30 15.91 21.17
CA GLU A 192 1.73 15.15 22.36
C GLU A 192 0.55 14.59 23.17
N ARG A 193 -0.65 15.19 23.06
CA ARG A 193 -1.85 14.71 23.77
C ARG A 193 -2.39 13.42 23.15
N MET A 194 -2.22 13.24 21.84
CA MET A 194 -2.62 12.05 21.11
C MET A 194 -2.08 10.77 21.75
N ALA A 195 -0.80 10.75 22.16
CA ALA A 195 -0.19 9.54 22.72
C ALA A 195 -0.86 9.11 24.03
N THR A 196 -1.11 10.07 24.92
CA THR A 196 -1.80 9.82 26.20
C THR A 196 -3.24 9.37 25.95
N GLU A 197 -3.98 10.05 25.08
CA GLU A 197 -5.37 9.69 24.74
C GLU A 197 -5.48 8.29 24.12
N LEU A 198 -4.62 7.97 23.15
CA LEU A 198 -4.58 6.67 22.50
C LEU A 198 -4.20 5.57 23.49
N ARG A 199 -3.23 5.83 24.37
CA ARG A 199 -2.84 4.89 25.41
C ARG A 199 -3.99 4.63 26.38
N GLU A 200 -4.67 5.67 26.86
CA GLU A 200 -5.85 5.54 27.72
C GLU A 200 -6.97 4.75 27.02
N LEU A 201 -7.20 5.02 25.73
CA LEU A 201 -8.18 4.28 24.93
C LEU A 201 -7.82 2.80 24.81
N ILE A 202 -6.55 2.48 24.56
CA ILE A 202 -6.07 1.10 24.48
C ILE A 202 -6.21 0.39 25.83
N VAL A 203 -5.84 1.04 26.94
CA VAL A 203 -6.00 0.48 28.29
C VAL A 203 -7.48 0.25 28.63
N ALA A 204 -8.35 1.22 28.34
CA ALA A 204 -9.77 1.17 28.67
C ALA A 204 -10.53 0.16 27.82
N ARG A 205 -10.16 0.00 26.54
CA ARG A 205 -10.91 -0.81 25.57
C ARG A 205 -10.24 -2.14 25.23
N ARG A 206 -8.98 -2.33 25.61
CA ARG A 206 -8.18 -3.55 25.43
C ARG A 206 -8.35 -4.16 24.02
N PRO A 207 -8.06 -3.41 22.93
CA PRO A 207 -7.94 -4.02 21.61
C PRO A 207 -6.79 -5.03 21.63
N LEU A 208 -6.91 -6.09 20.82
CA LEU A 208 -5.83 -7.06 20.65
C LEU A 208 -4.91 -6.67 19.48
N PHE A 209 -5.37 -5.80 18.58
CA PHE A 209 -4.63 -5.43 17.38
C PHE A 209 -4.77 -3.93 17.10
N ILE A 210 -3.79 -3.37 16.40
CA ILE A 210 -3.87 -2.02 15.83
C ILE A 210 -3.77 -2.13 14.31
N TYR A 211 -4.52 -1.31 13.57
CA TYR A 211 -4.38 -1.16 12.12
C TYR A 211 -4.30 0.33 11.76
N GLY A 212 -3.31 0.73 10.98
CA GLY A 212 -3.15 2.14 10.65
C GLY A 212 -2.10 2.44 9.59
N TYR A 213 -1.96 3.73 9.28
CA TYR A 213 -0.88 4.18 8.39
C TYR A 213 0.46 4.11 9.09
N SER A 214 1.48 3.62 8.38
CA SER A 214 2.84 3.48 8.91
C SER A 214 3.34 4.79 9.51
N SER A 215 3.20 5.90 8.79
CA SER A 215 3.57 7.24 9.25
C SER A 215 2.89 7.68 10.55
N THR A 216 1.59 7.40 10.69
CA THR A 216 0.83 7.74 11.91
C THR A 216 1.27 6.89 13.10
N LEU A 217 1.51 5.60 12.88
CA LEU A 217 1.94 4.68 13.93
C LEU A 217 3.36 4.98 14.40
N VAL A 218 4.25 5.38 13.50
CA VAL A 218 5.59 5.89 13.85
C VAL A 218 5.49 7.11 14.76
N GLN A 219 4.64 8.09 14.42
CA GLN A 219 4.49 9.29 15.26
C GLN A 219 3.91 8.96 16.64
N PHE A 220 2.94 8.05 16.70
CA PHE A 220 2.43 7.55 17.97
C PHE A 220 3.54 6.88 18.79
N ALA A 221 4.35 6.01 18.17
CA ALA A 221 5.46 5.33 18.83
C ALA A 221 6.57 6.29 19.30
N ARG A 222 6.90 7.32 18.51
CA ARG A 222 7.84 8.40 18.89
C ARG A 222 7.35 9.16 20.10
N SER A 223 6.07 9.56 20.10
CA SER A 223 5.49 10.33 21.21
C SER A 223 5.42 9.51 22.50
N LEU A 224 5.14 8.21 22.41
CA LEU A 224 5.24 7.29 23.55
C LEU A 224 6.68 7.21 24.08
N ALA A 225 7.66 7.02 23.19
CA ALA A 225 9.06 6.92 23.56
C ALA A 225 9.58 8.19 24.24
N ALA A 226 9.28 9.37 23.70
CA ALA A 226 9.65 10.66 24.28
C ALA A 226 9.11 10.88 25.71
N GLN A 227 7.95 10.27 26.03
CA GLN A 227 7.34 10.31 27.35
C GLN A 227 7.74 9.12 28.24
N ASN A 228 8.64 8.25 27.79
CA ASN A 228 9.00 6.98 28.44
C ASN A 228 7.77 6.09 28.72
N LEU A 229 6.79 6.12 27.83
CA LEU A 229 5.57 5.33 27.91
C LEU A 229 5.63 4.13 26.98
N THR A 230 4.96 3.05 27.38
CA THR A 230 4.72 1.88 26.53
C THR A 230 3.26 1.46 26.59
N VAL A 231 2.86 0.66 25.60
CA VAL A 231 1.56 -0.01 25.53
C VAL A 231 1.77 -1.52 25.59
N ASP A 232 0.93 -2.22 26.35
CA ASP A 232 0.97 -3.67 26.52
C ASP A 232 -0.37 -4.32 26.13
N GLY A 233 -0.35 -5.64 25.90
CA GLY A 233 -1.55 -6.44 25.66
C GLY A 233 -2.01 -6.52 24.20
N LEU A 234 -1.25 -5.93 23.28
CA LEU A 234 -1.42 -6.09 21.84
C LEU A 234 -0.77 -7.41 21.38
N LYS A 235 -1.42 -8.09 20.42
CA LYS A 235 -0.90 -9.28 19.75
C LYS A 235 -0.12 -8.94 18.49
N ALA A 236 -0.55 -7.92 17.75
CA ALA A 236 0.15 -7.42 16.57
C ALA A 236 -0.33 -6.02 16.16
N VAL A 237 0.50 -5.35 15.36
CA VAL A 237 0.22 -4.05 14.76
C VAL A 237 0.31 -4.20 13.24
N PHE A 238 -0.73 -3.78 12.54
CA PHE A 238 -0.82 -3.84 11.08
C PHE A 238 -0.59 -2.44 10.49
N THR A 239 0.43 -2.31 9.64
CA THR A 239 0.75 -1.07 8.93
C THR A 239 0.33 -1.15 7.46
N THR A 240 0.09 0.01 6.84
CA THR A 240 -0.23 0.12 5.42
C THR A 240 -0.05 1.54 4.89
N ALA A 241 -0.31 1.71 3.59
CA ALA A 241 -0.44 2.95 2.82
C ALA A 241 0.81 3.82 2.62
N ASP A 242 1.81 3.70 3.49
CA ASP A 242 3.13 4.32 3.36
C ASP A 242 4.20 3.24 3.58
N MET A 243 5.38 3.40 2.97
CA MET A 243 6.49 2.48 3.16
C MET A 243 6.93 2.45 4.63
N LEU A 244 7.10 1.25 5.19
CA LEU A 244 7.59 1.03 6.54
C LEU A 244 9.07 0.65 6.50
N TYR A 245 9.93 1.45 7.13
CA TYR A 245 11.37 1.15 7.18
C TYR A 245 11.75 0.31 8.40
N PRO A 246 12.90 -0.40 8.36
CA PRO A 246 13.33 -1.23 9.49
C PRO A 246 13.45 -0.50 10.83
N HIS A 247 13.99 0.72 10.85
CA HIS A 247 14.09 1.52 12.09
C HIS A 247 12.71 1.96 12.62
N GLN A 248 11.78 2.28 11.71
CA GLN A 248 10.40 2.63 12.06
C GLN A 248 9.66 1.43 12.67
N ARG A 249 9.83 0.26 12.06
CA ARG A 249 9.31 -1.01 12.59
C ARG A 249 9.82 -1.23 14.02
N GLN A 250 11.12 -1.16 14.22
CA GLN A 250 11.74 -1.37 15.53
C GLN A 250 11.17 -0.41 16.59
N LEU A 251 11.03 0.87 16.25
CA LEU A 251 10.43 1.86 17.14
C LEU A 251 8.96 1.52 17.50
N ILE A 252 8.16 1.12 16.52
CA ILE A 252 6.76 0.72 16.76
C ILE A 252 6.72 -0.53 17.66
N GLU A 253 7.53 -1.54 17.35
CA GLU A 253 7.59 -2.80 18.11
C GLU A 253 8.04 -2.58 19.55
N SER A 254 9.04 -1.71 19.79
CA SER A 254 9.50 -1.38 21.14
C SER A 254 8.46 -0.60 21.95
N SER A 255 7.81 0.40 21.35
CA SER A 255 6.85 1.26 22.06
C SER A 255 5.51 0.56 22.31
N LEU A 256 5.08 -0.31 21.40
CA LEU A 256 3.80 -1.03 21.47
C LEU A 256 3.91 -2.48 21.95
N ARG A 257 5.14 -2.96 22.18
CA ARG A 257 5.48 -4.32 22.66
C ARG A 257 4.74 -5.44 21.92
N ALA A 258 4.59 -5.29 20.61
CA ALA A 258 3.93 -6.24 19.74
C ALA A 258 4.59 -6.26 18.35
N PRO A 259 4.62 -7.42 17.67
CA PRO A 259 5.18 -7.53 16.33
C PRO A 259 4.38 -6.70 15.32
N VAL A 260 5.09 -6.12 14.35
CA VAL A 260 4.46 -5.36 13.26
C VAL A 260 4.32 -6.25 12.03
N PHE A 261 3.20 -6.15 11.31
CA PHE A 261 2.99 -6.83 10.03
C PHE A 261 2.58 -5.79 8.99
N ASP A 262 3.42 -5.63 7.97
CA ASP A 262 3.23 -4.61 6.97
C ASP A 262 2.42 -5.11 5.77
N ASN A 263 1.67 -4.20 5.14
CA ASN A 263 0.79 -4.51 4.02
C ASN A 263 0.96 -3.46 2.92
N TYR A 264 1.57 -3.88 1.81
CA TYR A 264 1.59 -3.11 0.57
C TYR A 264 0.32 -3.41 -0.25
N GLY A 265 -0.23 -2.38 -0.88
CA GLY A 265 -1.41 -2.54 -1.72
C GLY A 265 -1.65 -1.35 -2.62
N CYS A 266 -2.20 -1.65 -3.79
CA CYS A 266 -2.71 -0.72 -4.78
C CYS A 266 -4.11 -1.24 -5.15
N PRO A 267 -5.11 -1.08 -4.26
CA PRO A 267 -6.38 -1.78 -4.40
C PRO A 267 -7.11 -1.45 -5.69
N GLU A 268 -6.90 -0.24 -6.25
CA GLU A 268 -7.36 0.15 -7.59
C GLU A 268 -6.92 -0.82 -8.69
N ALA A 269 -5.72 -1.37 -8.56
CA ALA A 269 -5.11 -2.29 -9.50
C ALA A 269 -5.22 -3.75 -9.02
N GLY A 270 -6.05 -4.03 -8.01
CA GLY A 270 -6.25 -5.38 -7.46
C GLY A 270 -5.09 -5.88 -6.58
N VAL A 271 -4.06 -5.07 -6.37
CA VAL A 271 -2.87 -5.46 -5.60
C VAL A 271 -3.19 -5.42 -4.12
N MET A 272 -3.08 -6.59 -3.49
CA MET A 272 -3.19 -6.77 -2.05
C MET A 272 -2.09 -7.73 -1.63
N THR A 273 -1.22 -7.29 -0.73
CA THR A 273 -0.12 -8.07 -0.21
C THR A 273 -0.13 -8.06 1.32
N TRP A 274 0.56 -9.01 1.92
CA TRP A 274 0.73 -9.12 3.37
C TRP A 274 2.09 -9.73 3.69
N GLU A 275 2.71 -9.25 4.77
CA GLU A 275 3.81 -9.96 5.39
C GLU A 275 3.33 -11.23 6.10
N CYS A 276 4.20 -12.23 6.14
CA CYS A 276 4.06 -13.37 7.03
C CYS A 276 5.05 -13.24 8.22
N THR A 277 5.04 -14.23 9.12
CA THR A 277 5.90 -14.30 10.31
C THR A 277 7.40 -14.26 10.03
N GLU A 278 7.81 -14.50 8.78
CA GLU A 278 9.22 -14.44 8.37
C GLU A 278 9.72 -13.01 8.13
N HIS A 279 8.81 -12.03 7.98
CA HIS A 279 9.14 -10.62 7.67
C HIS A 279 10.14 -10.45 6.52
N ASP A 280 10.02 -11.31 5.51
CA ASP A 280 10.93 -11.42 4.37
C ASP A 280 10.14 -11.26 3.06
N GLY A 281 9.70 -10.03 2.83
CA GLY A 281 8.85 -9.63 1.72
C GLY A 281 7.35 -9.86 1.95
N TYR A 282 6.56 -9.48 0.94
CA TYR A 282 5.10 -9.49 1.00
C TYR A 282 4.54 -10.54 0.05
N HIS A 283 3.85 -11.54 0.58
CA HIS A 283 3.07 -12.44 -0.27
C HIS A 283 1.93 -11.66 -0.92
N TYR A 284 1.65 -11.90 -2.20
CA TYR A 284 0.50 -11.28 -2.87
C TYR A 284 -0.58 -12.30 -3.22
N ASN A 285 -1.82 -11.82 -3.39
CA ASN A 285 -2.95 -12.68 -3.73
C ASN A 285 -2.95 -13.12 -5.20
N MET A 286 -2.30 -14.23 -5.50
CA MET A 286 -2.26 -14.82 -6.84
C MET A 286 -3.66 -15.17 -7.37
N GLU A 287 -4.61 -15.44 -6.47
CA GLU A 287 -5.98 -15.80 -6.83
C GLU A 287 -6.76 -14.62 -7.41
N SER A 288 -6.43 -13.37 -7.08
CA SER A 288 -7.16 -12.18 -7.59
C SER A 288 -6.28 -11.14 -8.28
N CYS A 289 -4.99 -11.37 -8.38
CA CYS A 289 -4.03 -10.43 -8.91
C CYS A 289 -2.92 -11.20 -9.60
N PHE A 290 -2.45 -10.68 -10.73
CA PHE A 290 -1.20 -11.09 -11.34
C PHE A 290 -0.26 -9.88 -11.35
N LEU A 291 0.91 -10.06 -10.74
CA LEU A 291 1.94 -9.03 -10.65
C LEU A 291 3.14 -9.41 -11.51
N GLU A 292 3.69 -8.42 -12.18
CA GLU A 292 4.87 -8.53 -13.03
C GLU A 292 5.89 -7.49 -12.60
N THR A 293 7.17 -7.81 -12.75
CA THR A 293 8.24 -6.81 -12.75
C THR A 293 8.70 -6.62 -14.19
N VAL A 294 8.72 -5.37 -14.65
CA VAL A 294 9.19 -5.00 -15.98
C VAL A 294 10.29 -3.95 -15.90
N ASP A 295 11.08 -3.87 -16.97
CA ASP A 295 12.17 -2.90 -17.14
C ASP A 295 13.27 -3.00 -16.05
N ASP A 296 13.52 -4.18 -15.47
CA ASP A 296 14.45 -4.37 -14.35
C ASP A 296 15.80 -3.66 -14.54
N ASN A 297 16.24 -2.93 -13.51
CA ASN A 297 17.58 -2.37 -13.46
C ASN A 297 18.63 -3.47 -13.13
N ASP A 298 19.91 -3.11 -13.18
CA ASP A 298 21.03 -4.01 -12.84
C ASP A 298 20.95 -4.61 -11.42
N LYS A 299 20.12 -4.05 -10.54
CA LYS A 299 19.89 -4.51 -9.16
C LYS A 299 18.65 -5.44 -9.05
N GLY A 300 18.03 -5.78 -10.17
CA GLY A 300 16.89 -6.70 -10.24
C GLY A 300 15.60 -6.15 -9.65
N ALA A 301 15.42 -4.82 -9.64
CA ALA A 301 14.16 -4.17 -9.30
C ALA A 301 13.65 -3.38 -10.50
N GLY A 302 12.35 -3.44 -10.74
CA GLY A 302 11.70 -2.81 -11.89
C GLY A 302 10.31 -2.31 -11.54
N ARG A 303 9.58 -1.86 -12.55
CA ARG A 303 8.22 -1.34 -12.38
C ARG A 303 7.29 -2.49 -12.05
N LEU A 304 6.44 -2.30 -11.04
CA LEU A 304 5.40 -3.25 -10.71
C LEU A 304 4.17 -3.01 -11.59
N ILE A 305 3.88 -3.98 -12.45
CA ILE A 305 2.72 -3.98 -13.33
C ILE A 305 1.69 -4.96 -12.77
N SER A 306 0.43 -4.55 -12.72
CA SER A 306 -0.65 -5.36 -12.14
C SER A 306 -1.79 -5.64 -13.11
N THR A 307 -2.28 -6.88 -13.08
CA THR A 307 -3.56 -7.26 -13.66
C THR A 307 -4.53 -7.69 -12.56
N ASN A 308 -5.68 -7.01 -12.45
CA ASN A 308 -6.70 -7.31 -11.46
C ASN A 308 -7.65 -8.42 -11.97
N LEU A 309 -7.51 -9.62 -11.42
CA LEU A 309 -8.26 -10.81 -11.85
C LEU A 309 -9.70 -10.87 -11.30
N ALA A 310 -10.05 -10.00 -10.35
CA ALA A 310 -11.34 -10.02 -9.68
C ALA A 310 -12.32 -8.93 -10.13
N ASN A 311 -11.94 -8.04 -11.07
CA ASN A 311 -12.79 -6.94 -11.51
C ASN A 311 -13.23 -7.09 -12.97
N TRP A 312 -14.42 -7.63 -13.19
CA TRP A 312 -14.96 -7.96 -14.50
C TRP A 312 -15.79 -6.82 -15.10
N ALA A 313 -16.35 -5.94 -14.26
CA ALA A 313 -17.07 -4.75 -14.74
C ALA A 313 -16.16 -3.75 -15.45
N PHE A 314 -14.94 -3.59 -14.91
CA PHE A 314 -13.96 -2.63 -15.38
C PHE A 314 -12.56 -3.24 -15.29
N PRO A 315 -12.21 -4.17 -16.20
CA PRO A 315 -10.95 -4.89 -16.10
C PRO A 315 -9.75 -3.95 -16.17
N ILE A 316 -8.76 -4.21 -15.32
CA ILE A 316 -7.48 -3.51 -15.28
C ILE A 316 -6.42 -4.53 -15.66
N VAL A 317 -5.90 -4.45 -16.89
CA VAL A 317 -4.92 -5.38 -17.45
C VAL A 317 -3.60 -4.64 -17.66
N ARG A 318 -2.51 -5.21 -17.14
CA ARG A 318 -1.15 -4.66 -17.19
C ARG A 318 -1.04 -3.19 -16.80
N TYR A 319 -1.65 -2.81 -15.69
CA TYR A 319 -1.62 -1.44 -15.20
C TYR A 319 -0.32 -1.11 -14.45
N ASP A 320 0.27 0.03 -14.79
CA ASP A 320 1.41 0.56 -14.06
C ASP A 320 0.97 1.11 -12.69
N THR A 321 1.41 0.45 -11.62
CA THR A 321 1.14 0.88 -10.24
C THR A 321 1.82 2.21 -9.91
N GLY A 322 2.87 2.54 -10.64
CA GLY A 322 3.80 3.62 -10.33
C GLY A 322 4.79 3.27 -9.21
N ASP A 323 4.84 2.00 -8.81
CA ASP A 323 5.72 1.51 -7.73
C ASP A 323 6.86 0.64 -8.31
N ILE A 324 7.97 0.56 -7.58
CA ILE A 324 9.17 -0.21 -7.95
C ILE A 324 9.37 -1.34 -6.94
N GLY A 325 9.57 -2.56 -7.45
CA GLY A 325 9.81 -3.75 -6.65
C GLY A 325 10.29 -4.92 -7.48
N LYS A 326 10.36 -6.10 -6.87
CA LYS A 326 10.70 -7.36 -7.54
C LYS A 326 9.68 -8.42 -7.17
N ILE A 327 9.09 -9.07 -8.16
CA ILE A 327 8.28 -10.27 -7.95
C ILE A 327 9.22 -11.48 -7.96
N GLU A 328 9.14 -12.29 -6.92
CA GLU A 328 9.97 -13.47 -6.75
C GLU A 328 9.12 -14.71 -6.50
N ASP A 329 9.36 -15.74 -7.32
CA ASP A 329 8.91 -17.09 -7.04
C ASP A 329 9.74 -17.65 -5.89
N THR A 330 9.11 -17.78 -4.74
CA THR A 330 9.80 -18.30 -3.55
C THR A 330 9.62 -19.81 -3.36
N GLY A 331 8.94 -20.49 -4.29
CA GLY A 331 8.50 -21.87 -4.07
C GLY A 331 7.63 -21.95 -2.83
N GLN A 332 8.04 -22.72 -1.82
CA GLN A 332 7.40 -22.73 -0.52
C GLN A 332 8.20 -21.88 0.49
N CYS A 333 7.55 -20.85 1.02
CA CYS A 333 8.08 -20.02 2.09
C CYS A 333 8.17 -20.81 3.41
N ARG A 334 9.08 -20.42 4.32
CA ARG A 334 9.20 -21.03 5.66
C ARG A 334 7.92 -20.92 6.49
N CYS A 335 7.04 -19.97 6.18
CA CYS A 335 5.70 -19.89 6.78
C CYS A 335 4.71 -20.95 6.27
N GLY A 336 5.13 -21.81 5.34
CA GLY A 336 4.36 -22.90 4.73
C GLY A 336 3.61 -22.54 3.44
N ARG A 337 3.52 -21.26 3.09
CA ARG A 337 2.76 -20.76 1.93
C ARG A 337 3.58 -20.73 0.67
N SER A 338 2.91 -20.88 -0.47
CA SER A 338 3.55 -20.90 -1.78
C SER A 338 3.22 -19.71 -2.67
N HIS A 339 2.58 -18.68 -2.11
CA HIS A 339 2.33 -17.43 -2.83
C HIS A 339 3.66 -16.74 -3.16
N ASP A 340 3.79 -16.29 -4.40
CA ASP A 340 4.89 -15.43 -4.82
C ASP A 340 4.95 -14.16 -3.93
N LYS A 341 6.15 -13.57 -3.85
CA LYS A 341 6.40 -12.40 -3.01
C LYS A 341 6.77 -11.17 -3.82
N VAL A 342 6.33 -10.02 -3.35
CA VAL A 342 6.95 -8.72 -3.63
C VAL A 342 8.12 -8.55 -2.67
N ARG A 343 9.34 -8.48 -3.19
CA ARG A 343 10.56 -8.10 -2.48
C ARG A 343 11.11 -6.79 -3.03
N SER A 344 12.10 -6.24 -2.32
CA SER A 344 12.81 -5.01 -2.74
C SER A 344 11.84 -3.87 -3.10
N LEU A 345 10.74 -3.72 -2.35
CA LEU A 345 9.79 -2.63 -2.57
C LEU A 345 10.49 -1.32 -2.24
N LEU A 346 10.89 -0.57 -3.27
CA LEU A 346 11.67 0.65 -3.09
C LEU A 346 10.76 1.84 -2.83
N GLY A 347 9.52 1.83 -3.32
CA GLY A 347 8.55 2.92 -3.23
C GLY A 347 8.06 3.34 -4.61
N ARG A 348 7.71 4.63 -4.78
CA ARG A 348 7.14 5.16 -6.03
C ARG A 348 8.24 5.54 -7.03
N GLN A 349 8.02 5.27 -8.32
CA GLN A 349 8.88 5.74 -9.43
C GLN A 349 9.16 7.26 -9.40
N ARG A 350 8.28 8.05 -8.77
CA ARG A 350 8.38 9.51 -8.66
C ARG A 350 9.06 10.01 -7.40
N ASP A 351 9.49 9.11 -6.54
CA ASP A 351 10.30 9.42 -5.37
C ASP A 351 11.79 9.26 -5.73
N ILE A 352 12.16 9.41 -7.01
CA ILE A 352 13.54 9.26 -7.50
C ILE A 352 14.18 10.63 -7.69
N ILE A 353 15.43 10.75 -7.25
CA ILE A 353 16.34 11.85 -7.54
C ILE A 353 17.22 11.45 -8.73
N THR A 354 17.33 12.31 -9.74
CA THR A 354 18.14 12.09 -10.94
C THR A 354 19.35 13.02 -10.92
N LEU A 355 20.55 12.48 -10.80
CA LEU A 355 21.79 13.25 -10.76
C LEU A 355 22.18 13.75 -12.17
N PRO A 356 23.07 14.77 -12.29
CA PRO A 356 23.56 15.26 -13.58
C PRO A 356 24.25 14.17 -14.41
N SER A 357 24.90 13.20 -13.77
CA SER A 357 25.45 12.00 -14.44
C SER A 357 24.41 11.07 -15.08
N GLY A 358 23.12 11.28 -14.82
CA GLY A 358 22.04 10.35 -15.19
C GLY A 358 21.87 9.20 -14.20
N ARG A 359 22.70 9.13 -13.13
CA ARG A 359 22.51 8.19 -12.04
C ARG A 359 21.20 8.50 -11.30
N MET A 360 20.43 7.46 -11.01
CA MET A 360 19.12 7.58 -10.35
C MET A 360 19.16 7.02 -8.93
N LEU A 361 18.65 7.79 -7.98
CA LEU A 361 18.60 7.44 -6.56
C LEU A 361 17.15 7.43 -6.09
N HIS A 362 16.65 6.24 -5.74
CA HIS A 362 15.31 6.14 -5.16
C HIS A 362 15.28 6.80 -3.78
N GLY A 363 14.16 7.40 -3.39
CA GLY A 363 13.97 8.06 -2.10
C GLY A 363 14.22 7.15 -0.90
N ALA A 364 14.09 5.85 -1.13
CA ALA A 364 14.54 4.77 -0.25
C ALA A 364 15.98 4.96 0.27
N PHE A 365 16.85 5.46 -0.60
CA PHE A 365 18.28 5.69 -0.37
C PHE A 365 18.53 6.65 0.79
N PHE A 366 17.71 7.70 0.90
CA PHE A 366 17.86 8.70 1.96
C PHE A 366 17.38 8.20 3.33
N ASN A 367 16.71 7.04 3.41
CA ASN A 367 16.35 6.47 4.71
C ASN A 367 17.50 5.77 5.42
N HIS A 368 18.61 5.54 4.74
CA HIS A 368 19.84 5.03 5.37
C HIS A 368 20.66 6.14 6.03
N LEU A 369 20.27 7.40 5.85
CA LEU A 369 20.82 8.54 6.57
C LEU A 369 20.29 8.49 8.00
N LYS A 370 20.97 7.72 8.83
CA LYS A 370 20.68 7.56 10.26
C LYS A 370 20.40 8.90 10.93
N TYR A 371 21.13 9.95 10.52
CA TYR A 371 20.95 11.31 11.01
C TYR A 371 19.51 11.83 10.94
N PHE A 372 18.75 11.57 9.87
CA PHE A 372 17.40 12.12 9.74
C PHE A 372 16.31 11.34 10.48
N TYR A 373 16.59 10.08 10.83
CA TYR A 373 15.60 9.17 11.38
C TYR A 373 15.85 8.80 12.84
N ASP A 374 17.11 8.74 13.25
CA ASP A 374 17.56 8.38 14.60
C ASP A 374 17.82 9.61 15.49
N ASP A 375 17.90 10.82 14.91
CA ASP A 375 18.03 12.06 15.69
C ASP A 375 16.65 12.49 16.21
N GLU A 376 16.46 12.34 17.52
CA GLU A 376 15.21 12.68 18.23
C GLU A 376 14.84 14.16 18.13
N ARG A 377 15.80 15.04 17.76
CA ARG A 377 15.54 16.46 17.53
C ARG A 377 14.80 16.72 16.23
N ILE A 378 14.80 15.77 15.28
CA ILE A 378 14.17 15.91 13.96
C ILE A 378 12.77 15.27 13.99
N LEU A 379 11.74 16.12 13.98
CA LEU A 379 10.34 15.69 13.92
C LEU A 379 9.99 15.13 12.54
N ARG A 380 10.45 15.79 11.49
CA ARG A 380 10.12 15.50 10.09
C ARG A 380 11.21 16.03 9.16
N PHE A 381 11.39 15.40 8.00
CA PHE A 381 12.20 15.95 6.92
C PHE A 381 11.61 15.71 5.53
N GLN A 382 12.00 16.51 4.53
CA GLN A 382 11.61 16.36 3.14
C GLN A 382 12.77 16.70 2.21
N ILE A 383 12.96 15.91 1.18
CA ILE A 383 13.99 16.08 0.16
C ILE A 383 13.31 16.58 -1.11
N ILE A 384 13.77 17.72 -1.61
CA ILE A 384 13.25 18.35 -2.81
C ILE A 384 14.40 18.49 -3.79
N GLN A 385 14.25 17.96 -4.99
CA GLN A 385 15.17 18.19 -6.10
C GLN A 385 14.51 19.14 -7.09
N PRO A 386 14.75 20.46 -6.97
CA PRO A 386 14.24 21.42 -7.94
C PRO A 386 14.93 21.28 -9.31
N GLN A 387 16.20 20.87 -9.33
CA GLN A 387 17.05 20.78 -10.53
C GLN A 387 17.99 19.57 -10.41
N SER A 388 18.50 19.06 -11.54
CA SER A 388 19.33 17.83 -11.53
C SER A 388 20.57 17.95 -10.64
N ASP A 389 21.13 19.15 -10.52
CA ASP A 389 22.34 19.49 -9.75
C ASP A 389 22.05 20.10 -8.37
N THR A 390 20.79 20.12 -7.92
CA THR A 390 20.41 20.76 -6.65
C THR A 390 19.45 19.89 -5.86
N VAL A 391 19.75 19.66 -4.58
CA VAL A 391 18.88 18.98 -3.62
C VAL A 391 18.73 19.83 -2.37
N GLU A 392 17.50 20.05 -1.96
CA GLU A 392 17.12 20.76 -0.74
C GLU A 392 16.61 19.74 0.28
N VAL A 393 17.11 19.81 1.51
CA VAL A 393 16.65 19.00 2.64
C VAL A 393 15.99 19.91 3.66
N HIS A 394 14.67 19.79 3.72
CA HIS A 394 13.81 20.54 4.63
C HIS A 394 13.67 19.78 5.94
N LEU A 395 13.85 20.45 7.08
CA LEU A 395 13.81 19.85 8.42
C LEU A 395 12.81 20.56 9.31
N GLU A 396 12.09 19.78 10.11
CA GLU A 396 11.24 20.25 11.21
C GLU A 396 11.87 19.75 12.51
N LEU A 397 12.24 20.67 13.39
CA LEU A 397 12.93 20.37 14.64
C LEU A 397 11.97 20.44 15.84
N VAL A 398 12.31 19.72 16.91
CA VAL A 398 11.70 19.90 18.22
C VAL A 398 11.94 21.34 18.69
N ALA A 399 10.92 21.98 19.25
CA ALA A 399 10.99 23.38 19.65
C ALA A 399 12.16 23.65 20.62
N GLY A 400 13.01 24.62 20.27
CA GLY A 400 14.19 24.99 21.06
C GLY A 400 15.43 24.12 20.80
N CYS A 401 15.35 23.13 19.92
CA CYS A 401 16.52 22.39 19.45
C CYS A 401 17.19 23.10 18.28
N VAL A 402 18.51 22.98 18.21
CA VAL A 402 19.33 23.39 17.05
C VAL A 402 20.17 22.18 16.64
N ILE A 403 20.42 22.05 15.34
CA ILE A 403 21.36 21.08 14.81
C ILE A 403 22.66 21.81 14.49
N ASP A 404 23.67 21.70 15.34
CA ASP A 404 24.94 22.41 15.12
C ASP A 404 25.80 21.76 14.01
N ASP A 405 25.44 20.54 13.57
CA ASP A 405 26.18 19.74 12.58
C ASP A 405 25.68 19.92 11.13
N PHE A 406 25.02 21.04 10.80
CA PHE A 406 24.46 21.27 9.45
C PHE A 406 25.48 21.06 8.33
N ALA A 407 26.72 21.53 8.53
CA ALA A 407 27.79 21.37 7.56
C ALA A 407 28.19 19.90 7.36
N PHE A 408 28.17 19.10 8.42
CA PHE A 408 28.47 17.67 8.36
C PHE A 408 27.38 16.91 7.59
N ILE A 409 26.11 17.19 7.86
CA ILE A 409 24.98 16.57 7.16
C ILE A 409 25.00 16.92 5.67
N SER A 410 25.21 18.20 5.34
CA SER A 410 25.42 18.64 3.95
C SER A 410 26.58 17.87 3.29
N GLN A 411 27.69 17.71 3.99
CA GLN A 411 28.89 17.07 3.45
C GLN A 411 28.72 15.57 3.24
N GLU A 412 28.06 14.85 4.16
CA GLU A 412 27.72 13.43 3.97
C GLU A 412 26.74 13.24 2.81
N LEU A 413 25.71 14.09 2.73
CA LEU A 413 24.78 14.07 1.61
C LEU A 413 25.48 14.35 0.28
N GLN A 414 26.35 15.37 0.22
CA GLN A 414 27.14 15.66 -0.96
C GLN A 414 28.01 14.48 -1.35
N ALA A 415 28.69 13.85 -0.39
CA ALA A 415 29.50 12.67 -0.65
C ALA A 415 28.67 11.51 -1.23
N LEU A 416 27.45 11.32 -0.73
CA LEU A 416 26.53 10.28 -1.20
C LEU A 416 25.92 10.57 -2.57
N LEU A 417 25.84 11.84 -2.95
CA LEU A 417 25.38 12.34 -4.25
C LEU A 417 26.57 12.63 -5.20
N ASP A 418 27.72 11.99 -4.96
CA ASP A 418 28.96 12.09 -5.74
C ASP A 418 29.50 13.53 -5.92
N TYR A 419 29.13 14.45 -5.01
CA TYR A 419 29.41 15.89 -5.07
C TYR A 419 28.90 16.58 -6.35
N GLU A 420 28.05 15.91 -7.14
CA GLU A 420 27.45 16.49 -8.35
C GLU A 420 26.32 17.47 -8.02
N VAL A 421 25.91 17.51 -6.75
CA VAL A 421 24.70 18.18 -6.31
C VAL A 421 24.99 19.16 -5.17
N VAL A 422 24.48 20.37 -5.31
CA VAL A 422 24.44 21.35 -4.23
C VAL A 422 23.37 20.94 -3.23
N VAL A 423 23.76 20.73 -1.97
CA VAL A 423 22.84 20.31 -0.91
C VAL A 423 22.58 21.47 0.04
N SER A 424 21.34 21.94 0.07
CA SER A 424 20.90 23.02 0.96
C SER A 424 20.05 22.45 2.08
N LEU A 425 20.35 22.77 3.34
CA LEU A 425 19.46 22.46 4.47
C LEU A 425 18.56 23.67 4.77
N ILE A 426 17.27 23.41 4.90
CA ILE A 426 16.25 24.45 5.11
C ILE A 426 15.43 24.07 6.36
N GLU A 427 15.39 24.94 7.36
CA GLU A 427 14.49 24.74 8.50
C GLU A 427 13.07 25.19 8.11
N GLY A 428 12.12 24.25 8.12
CA GLY A 428 10.74 24.46 7.67
C GLY A 428 10.54 24.38 6.16
N GLN A 429 9.44 24.97 5.66
CA GLN A 429 9.06 25.04 4.23
C GLN A 429 8.78 23.69 3.54
N PHE A 430 7.87 22.90 4.10
CA PHE A 430 7.45 21.64 3.49
C PHE A 430 6.48 21.85 2.32
N ARG A 431 6.72 21.18 1.19
CA ARG A 431 5.74 21.01 0.11
C ARG A 431 4.75 19.92 0.49
N GLU A 432 3.51 20.32 0.76
CA GLU A 432 2.41 19.39 0.95
C GLU A 432 1.84 18.93 -0.38
N SER A 433 1.39 17.66 -0.45
CA SER A 433 0.50 17.25 -1.53
C SER A 433 -0.83 17.99 -1.39
N ALA A 434 -1.15 18.85 -2.35
CA ALA A 434 -2.41 19.62 -2.39
C ALA A 434 -3.68 18.74 -2.30
N VAL A 435 -3.57 17.44 -2.60
CA VAL A 435 -4.72 16.51 -2.70
C VAL A 435 -4.73 15.48 -1.57
N SER A 436 -3.62 14.78 -1.31
CA SER A 436 -3.62 13.70 -0.30
C SER A 436 -3.35 14.21 1.11
N ARG A 437 -2.74 15.40 1.25
CA ARG A 437 -2.12 15.89 2.49
C ARG A 437 -1.16 14.89 3.15
N LYS A 438 -0.77 13.83 2.42
CA LYS A 438 0.25 12.89 2.89
C LYS A 438 1.59 13.57 2.76
N HIS A 439 2.41 13.40 3.78
CA HIS A 439 3.80 13.81 3.71
C HIS A 439 4.53 12.92 2.69
N ARG A 440 5.05 13.52 1.63
CA ARG A 440 6.02 12.88 0.74
C ARG A 440 7.42 13.21 1.24
N VAL A 441 8.24 12.18 1.42
CA VAL A 441 9.63 12.33 1.87
C VAL A 441 10.49 12.86 0.73
N VAL A 442 10.25 12.43 -0.51
CA VAL A 442 11.03 12.87 -1.67
C VAL A 442 10.12 13.47 -2.75
N ILE A 443 10.56 14.59 -3.31
CA ILE A 443 9.94 15.28 -4.45
C ILE A 443 11.07 15.62 -5.41
N SER A 444 10.98 15.18 -6.66
CA SER A 444 11.85 15.67 -7.73
C SER A 444 11.00 16.36 -8.79
N ASP A 445 11.43 17.55 -9.19
CA ASP A 445 10.89 18.28 -10.34
C ASP A 445 11.69 17.96 -11.64
N VAL A 446 12.65 17.03 -11.57
CA VAL A 446 13.48 16.57 -12.70
C VAL A 446 12.86 15.34 -13.35
N ASP A 447 12.66 15.40 -14.67
CA ASP A 447 12.17 14.26 -15.46
C ASP A 447 13.16 13.09 -15.43
N ASN A 448 12.63 11.86 -15.43
CA ASN A 448 13.45 10.66 -15.42
C ASN A 448 12.90 9.57 -16.37
N VAL A 449 13.69 8.53 -16.65
CA VAL A 449 13.32 7.46 -17.60
C VAL A 449 12.04 6.70 -17.23
N TRP A 450 11.58 6.83 -15.99
CA TRP A 450 10.34 6.21 -15.48
C TRP A 450 9.13 7.15 -15.49
N THR A 451 9.33 8.46 -15.67
CA THR A 451 8.25 9.45 -15.69
C THR A 451 7.84 9.88 -17.10
N GLY A 452 8.41 9.24 -18.12
CA GLY A 452 8.13 9.46 -19.54
C GLY A 452 6.72 9.05 -19.97
#